data_AF-A0A7C2K6B6-F1
#
_entry.id   AF-A0A7C2K6B6-F1
#
_cell.length_a   1.000
_cell.length_b   1.000
_cell.length_c   1.000
_cell.angle_alpha   90.00
_cell.angle_beta   90.00
_cell.angle_gamma   90.00
#
_symmetry.space_group_name_H-M   'P 1'
#
loop_
_entity.id
_entity.type
_entity.pdbx_description
1 polymer ?
#
loop_
_entity_poly.entity_id
_entity_poly.type
_entity_poly.pdbx_seq_one_letter_code
_entity_poly.pdbx_strand_id
1 'polypeptide(L)'
;MHWRKYRQKAQNMPAGVVKEWNQVLPVVTAVPLPAGVEEYDIMGTLMQKPVELVKCETRDLYVPASAEIILDGEIITDPSQFIQCEPFGEYTGYYGAATRRPLFKVNCITFKMIQFFKAQ
;
A
#
# COMPACT_ATOMS: atom_id res chain seq x y z
N MET A 1 4.86 8.16 -10.42
CA MET A 1 4.24 9.39 -10.95
C MET A 1 3.64 10.27 -9.85
N HIS A 2 2.72 9.74 -9.03
CA HIS A 2 2.02 10.49 -7.97
C HIS A 2 2.95 11.17 -6.97
N TRP A 3 3.96 10.45 -6.46
CA TRP A 3 4.91 11.00 -5.49
C TRP A 3 5.61 12.29 -5.96
N ARG A 4 5.97 12.37 -7.25
CA ARG A 4 6.58 13.59 -7.83
C ARG A 4 5.62 14.78 -7.80
N LYS A 5 4.32 14.55 -8.06
CA LYS A 5 3.28 15.61 -8.03
C LYS A 5 3.11 16.16 -6.61
N TYR A 6 3.07 15.30 -5.60
CA TYR A 6 2.99 15.71 -4.19
C TYR A 6 4.25 16.44 -3.72
N ARG A 7 5.43 15.96 -4.12
CA ARG A 7 6.70 16.63 -3.81
C ARG A 7 6.79 18.04 -4.40
N GLN A 8 6.33 18.26 -5.63
CA GLN A 8 6.30 19.60 -6.23
C GLN A 8 5.40 20.58 -5.47
N LYS A 9 4.39 20.06 -4.77
CA LYS A 9 3.48 20.85 -3.92
C LYS A 9 3.97 20.99 -2.47
N ALA A 10 5.15 20.46 -2.15
CA ALA A 10 5.64 20.37 -0.77
C ALA A 10 4.64 19.70 0.19
N GLN A 11 3.89 18.70 -0.31
CA GLN A 11 2.91 17.95 0.48
C GLN A 11 3.35 16.49 0.61
N ASN A 12 3.03 15.86 1.74
CA ASN A 12 3.19 14.42 1.90
C ASN A 12 2.14 13.70 1.05
N MET A 13 2.52 12.54 0.51
CA MET A 13 1.61 11.76 -0.33
C MET A 13 0.78 10.82 0.55
N PRO A 14 -0.56 10.93 0.59
CA PRO A 14 -1.39 9.96 1.29
C PRO A 14 -1.20 8.58 0.65
N ALA A 15 -1.06 7.54 1.48
CA ALA A 15 -0.90 6.17 1.00
C ALA A 15 -1.46 5.16 2.00
N GLY A 16 -2.17 4.15 1.47
CA GLY A 16 -2.62 2.99 2.23
C GLY A 16 -1.81 1.75 1.84
N VAL A 17 -1.45 0.92 2.82
CA VAL A 17 -0.83 -0.39 2.58
C VAL A 17 -1.81 -1.47 3.02
N VAL A 18 -2.20 -2.32 2.07
CA VAL A 18 -3.09 -3.46 2.31
C VAL A 18 -2.26 -4.73 2.38
N LYS A 19 -2.50 -5.55 3.42
CA LYS A 19 -1.73 -6.76 3.68
C LYS A 19 -2.68 -7.95 3.92
N GLU A 20 -2.29 -9.11 3.37
CA GLU A 20 -3.03 -10.39 3.49
C GLU A 20 -4.51 -10.32 3.10
N TRP A 21 -4.84 -9.71 1.95
CA TRP A 21 -6.24 -9.55 1.54
C TRP A 21 -6.72 -10.56 0.49
N ASN A 22 -6.11 -10.61 -0.70
CA ASN A 22 -6.57 -11.45 -1.80
C ASN A 22 -5.40 -11.99 -2.64
N GLN A 23 -5.49 -13.24 -3.09
CA GLN A 23 -4.45 -13.90 -3.88
C GLN A 23 -4.29 -13.33 -5.30
N VAL A 24 -5.30 -12.66 -5.83
CA VAL A 24 -5.24 -11.98 -7.14
C VAL A 24 -4.45 -10.68 -7.07
N LEU A 25 -4.38 -10.05 -5.89
CA LEU A 25 -3.75 -8.75 -5.69
C LEU A 25 -2.29 -8.70 -6.20
N PRO A 26 -1.39 -9.65 -5.84
CA PRO A 26 0.00 -9.59 -6.29
C PRO A 26 0.15 -9.64 -7.82
N VAL A 27 -0.73 -10.40 -8.50
CA VAL A 27 -0.71 -10.51 -9.95
C VAL A 27 -1.09 -9.17 -10.58
N VAL A 28 -2.22 -8.58 -10.18
CA VAL A 28 -2.71 -7.33 -10.79
C VAL A 28 -1.77 -6.17 -10.51
N THR A 29 -1.22 -6.06 -9.30
CA THR A 29 -0.28 -4.98 -8.94
C THR A 29 1.09 -5.08 -9.65
N ALA A 30 1.41 -6.25 -10.22
CA ALA A 30 2.65 -6.48 -10.95
C ALA A 30 2.52 -6.25 -12.46
N VAL A 31 1.30 -6.09 -12.99
CA VAL A 31 1.07 -5.84 -14.42
C VAL A 31 1.36 -4.37 -14.74
N PRO A 32 2.07 -4.06 -15.85
CA PRO A 32 2.23 -2.69 -16.30
C PRO A 32 0.93 -2.16 -16.91
N LEU A 33 0.14 -1.44 -16.10
CA LEU A 33 -1.11 -0.82 -16.53
C LEU A 33 -0.90 0.60 -17.07
N PRO A 34 -1.72 1.05 -18.03
CA PRO A 34 -1.74 2.45 -18.45
C PRO A 34 -2.10 3.37 -17.29
N ALA A 35 -1.54 4.58 -17.29
CA ALA A 35 -1.87 5.58 -16.28
C ALA A 35 -3.37 5.94 -16.33
N GLY A 36 -4.01 5.93 -15.16
CA GLY A 36 -5.44 6.25 -15.01
C GLY A 36 -6.37 5.02 -15.09
N VAL A 37 -5.83 3.82 -15.35
CA VAL A 37 -6.56 2.57 -15.15
C VAL A 37 -6.41 2.15 -13.69
N GLU A 38 -7.51 1.83 -13.03
CA GLU A 38 -7.53 1.41 -11.63
C GLU A 38 -7.30 -0.10 -11.51
N GLU A 39 -6.36 -0.51 -10.66
CA GLU A 39 -6.04 -1.92 -10.41
C GLU A 39 -7.26 -2.69 -9.88
N TYR A 40 -8.11 -2.07 -9.05
CA TYR A 40 -9.31 -2.72 -8.50
C TYR A 40 -10.35 -3.10 -9.56
N ASP A 41 -10.45 -2.35 -10.66
CA ASP A 41 -11.37 -2.67 -11.75
C ASP A 41 -10.92 -3.94 -12.50
N ILE A 42 -9.60 -4.09 -12.67
CA ILE A 42 -9.01 -5.28 -13.29
C ILE A 42 -9.17 -6.48 -12.36
N MET A 43 -8.92 -6.30 -11.06
CA MET A 43 -9.20 -7.34 -10.07
C MET A 43 -10.67 -7.78 -10.14
N GLY A 44 -11.60 -6.83 -10.19
CA GLY A 44 -13.02 -7.13 -10.26
C GLY A 44 -13.42 -7.89 -11.52
N THR A 45 -12.78 -7.58 -12.65
CA THR A 45 -12.95 -8.30 -13.92
C THR A 45 -12.46 -9.75 -13.81
N LEU A 46 -11.28 -9.97 -13.22
CA LEU A 46 -10.70 -11.30 -13.02
C LEU A 46 -11.52 -12.14 -12.04
N MET A 47 -12.04 -11.52 -10.99
CA MET A 47 -12.87 -12.16 -9.96
C MET A 47 -14.34 -12.33 -10.38
N GLN A 48 -14.72 -11.78 -11.54
CA GLN A 48 -16.12 -11.70 -12.00
C GLN A 48 -17.07 -11.05 -10.97
N LYS A 49 -16.52 -10.23 -10.07
CA LYS A 49 -17.25 -9.53 -9.00
C LYS A 49 -16.52 -8.23 -8.68
N PRO A 50 -17.21 -7.08 -8.55
CA PRO A 50 -16.58 -5.84 -8.14
C PRO A 50 -15.89 -5.96 -6.77
N VAL A 51 -14.77 -5.26 -6.62
CA VAL A 51 -14.08 -5.13 -5.34
C VAL A 51 -14.89 -4.20 -4.43
N GLU A 52 -15.22 -4.68 -3.24
CA GLU A 52 -15.87 -3.87 -2.22
C GLU A 52 -14.83 -2.98 -1.53
N LEU A 53 -14.97 -1.66 -1.68
CA LEU A 53 -14.06 -0.66 -1.14
C LEU A 53 -14.73 0.13 -0.01
N VAL A 54 -13.94 0.47 1.00
CA VAL A 54 -14.30 1.31 2.14
C VAL A 54 -13.29 2.45 2.26
N LYS A 55 -13.72 3.60 2.77
CA LYS A 55 -12.84 4.74 3.00
C LYS A 55 -11.94 4.47 4.21
N CYS A 56 -10.67 4.88 4.12
CA CYS A 56 -9.74 4.88 5.25
C CYS A 56 -10.22 5.81 6.38
N GLU A 57 -9.88 5.47 7.62
CA GLU A 57 -10.27 6.24 8.80
C GLU A 57 -9.72 7.67 8.81
N THR A 58 -8.47 7.87 8.36
CA THR A 58 -7.80 9.18 8.52
C THR A 58 -7.66 9.97 7.22
N ARG A 59 -7.98 9.37 6.07
CA ARG A 59 -7.68 9.93 4.75
C ARG A 59 -8.75 9.61 3.71
N ASP A 60 -8.77 10.43 2.66
CA ASP A 60 -9.64 10.24 1.48
C ASP A 60 -9.02 9.23 0.50
N LEU A 61 -8.78 8.02 0.99
CA LEU A 61 -8.35 6.87 0.21
C LEU A 61 -9.32 5.72 0.40
N TYR A 62 -9.48 4.93 -0.64
CA TYR A 62 -10.33 3.75 -0.62
C TYR A 62 -9.45 2.50 -0.55
N VAL A 63 -9.82 1.62 0.37
CA VAL A 63 -9.14 0.35 0.63
C VAL A 63 -10.17 -0.78 0.63
N PRO A 64 -9.75 -2.04 0.43
CA PRO A 64 -10.69 -3.13 0.37
C PRO A 64 -11.35 -3.43 1.71
N ALA A 65 -12.67 -3.55 1.70
CA ALA A 65 -13.47 -3.73 2.91
C ALA A 65 -13.17 -5.04 3.67
N SER A 66 -12.70 -6.06 2.95
CA SER A 66 -12.39 -7.37 3.52
C SER A 66 -10.90 -7.61 3.80
N ALA A 67 -10.06 -6.57 3.73
CA ALA A 67 -8.63 -6.67 4.05
C ALA A 67 -8.40 -7.07 5.51
N GLU A 68 -7.39 -7.93 5.76
CA GLU A 68 -7.01 -8.35 7.10
C GLU A 68 -6.29 -7.24 7.87
N ILE A 69 -5.36 -6.53 7.21
CA ILE A 69 -4.61 -5.41 7.79
C ILE A 69 -4.50 -4.27 6.79
N ILE A 70 -4.80 -3.06 7.26
CA ILE A 70 -4.65 -1.79 6.52
C ILE A 70 -3.76 -0.86 7.35
N LEU A 71 -2.68 -0.38 6.75
CA LEU A 71 -1.86 0.72 7.28
C LEU A 71 -2.24 2.00 6.53
N ASP A 72 -2.89 2.93 7.22
CA ASP A 72 -3.21 4.26 6.69
C ASP A 72 -2.13 5.25 7.12
N GLY A 73 -1.46 5.85 6.13
CA GLY A 73 -0.31 6.69 6.37
C GLY A 73 -0.04 7.68 5.25
N GLU A 74 1.16 8.23 5.30
CA GLU A 74 1.67 9.14 4.28
C GLU A 74 3.14 8.87 3.99
N ILE A 75 3.53 9.03 2.73
CA ILE A 75 4.91 8.99 2.30
C ILE A 75 5.46 10.40 2.38
N ILE A 76 6.50 10.57 3.19
CA ILE A 76 7.21 11.84 3.36
C ILE A 76 7.93 12.21 2.07
N THR A 77 7.67 13.41 1.55
CA THR A 77 8.24 13.85 0.26
C THR A 77 9.49 14.70 0.40
N ASP A 78 9.74 15.25 1.60
CA ASP A 78 10.93 16.03 1.93
C ASP A 78 12.18 15.14 2.07
N PRO A 79 13.20 15.30 1.20
CA PRO A 79 14.44 14.53 1.26
C PRO A 79 15.22 14.69 2.56
N SER A 80 15.05 15.81 3.27
CA SER A 80 15.77 16.05 4.54
C SER A 80 15.39 15.00 5.60
N GLN A 81 14.15 14.53 5.54
CA GLN A 81 13.56 13.55 6.46
C GLN A 81 13.69 12.10 5.98
N PHE A 82 14.40 11.86 4.86
CA PHE A 82 14.62 10.49 4.38
C PHE A 82 15.52 9.73 5.35
N ILE A 83 15.15 8.48 5.61
CA ILE A 83 15.89 7.60 6.51
C ILE A 83 16.90 6.78 5.72
N GLN A 84 18.00 6.43 6.37
CA GLN A 84 18.97 5.49 5.81
C GLN A 84 18.34 4.10 5.80
N CYS A 85 18.19 3.51 4.61
CA CYS A 85 17.85 2.10 4.47
C CYS A 85 19.14 1.31 4.26
N GLU A 86 19.37 0.35 5.15
CA GLU A 86 20.49 -0.57 5.06
C GLU A 86 20.35 -1.52 3.85
N PRO A 87 21.45 -2.15 3.42
CA PRO A 87 21.43 -3.15 2.37
C PRO A 87 20.39 -4.25 2.64
N PHE A 88 19.60 -4.61 1.63
CA PHE A 88 18.64 -5.70 1.68
C PHE A 88 18.90 -6.67 0.51
N GLY A 89 18.56 -7.95 0.71
CA GLY A 89 18.71 -8.97 -0.32
C GLY A 89 17.68 -8.77 -1.43
N GLU A 90 18.15 -8.62 -2.67
CA GLU A 90 17.29 -8.42 -3.85
C GLU A 90 17.00 -9.75 -4.55
N TYR A 91 15.95 -9.77 -5.37
CA TYR A 91 15.51 -10.97 -6.10
C TYR A 91 16.58 -11.56 -7.04
N THR A 92 17.60 -10.78 -7.40
CA THR A 92 18.75 -11.21 -8.21
C THR A 92 19.78 -12.05 -7.44
N GLY A 93 19.63 -12.18 -6.12
CA GLY A 93 20.56 -12.92 -5.26
C GLY A 93 21.72 -12.09 -4.70
N TYR A 94 21.71 -10.77 -4.90
CA TYR A 94 22.73 -9.85 -4.39
C TYR A 94 22.13 -8.85 -3.38
N TYR A 95 22.98 -8.25 -2.55
CA TYR A 95 22.56 -7.14 -1.68
C TYR A 95 22.51 -5.82 -2.45
N GLY A 96 21.41 -5.10 -2.32
CA GLY A 96 21.28 -3.73 -2.78
C GLY A 96 22.14 -2.77 -1.97
N ALA A 97 22.53 -1.63 -2.56
CA ALA A 97 23.29 -0.61 -1.85
C ALA A 97 22.46 0.11 -0.78
N ALA A 98 23.11 0.48 0.31
CA ALA A 98 22.51 1.32 1.35
C ALA A 98 22.15 2.69 0.77
N THR A 99 20.91 3.13 0.93
CA THR A 99 20.42 4.38 0.31
C THR A 99 19.42 5.09 1.21
N ARG A 100 19.38 6.43 1.14
CA ARG A 100 18.34 7.21 1.81
C ARG A 100 17.02 7.09 1.04
N ARG A 101 15.95 6.68 1.72
CA ARG A 101 14.63 6.45 1.11
C ARG A 101 13.52 7.24 1.84
N PRO A 102 12.41 7.54 1.14
CA PRO A 102 11.24 8.15 1.78
C PRO A 102 10.74 7.34 2.96
N LEU A 103 10.40 8.02 4.05
CA LEU A 103 9.74 7.42 5.20
C LEU A 103 8.24 7.26 4.90
N PHE A 104 7.69 6.09 5.23
CA PHE A 104 6.24 5.92 5.34
C PHE A 104 5.82 6.11 6.79
N LYS A 105 5.10 7.18 7.08
CA LYS A 105 4.58 7.49 8.40
C LYS A 105 3.17 6.91 8.53
N VAL A 106 3.01 5.93 9.41
CA VAL A 106 1.71 5.33 9.71
C VAL A 106 0.96 6.22 10.70
N ASN A 107 -0.30 6.54 10.39
CA ASN A 107 -1.19 7.31 11.27
C ASN A 107 -2.23 6.43 11.94
N CYS A 108 -2.73 5.43 11.23
CA CYS A 108 -3.74 4.51 11.73
C CYS A 108 -3.46 3.10 11.20
N ILE A 109 -3.69 2.10 12.05
CA ILE A 109 -3.66 0.69 11.68
C ILE A 109 -5.06 0.15 11.95
N THR A 110 -5.73 -0.33 10.90
CA THR A 110 -7.01 -1.04 11.03
C THR A 110 -6.75 -2.50 10.71
N PHE A 111 -7.32 -3.39 11.52
CA PHE A 111 -7.17 -4.83 11.31
C PHE A 111 -8.47 -5.56 11.66
N LYS A 112 -8.67 -6.68 11.00
CA LYS A 112 -9.81 -7.55 11.25
C LYS A 112 -9.56 -8.37 12.51
N MET A 113 -10.52 -8.36 13.43
CA MET A 113 -10.46 -9.19 14.64
C MET A 113 -10.72 -10.65 14.27
N ILE A 114 -9.74 -11.52 14.49
CA ILE A 114 -9.90 -12.97 14.37
C ILE A 114 -10.40 -13.50 15.72
N GLN A 115 -11.66 -13.93 15.76
CA GLN A 115 -12.25 -14.53 16.94
C GLN A 115 -11.88 -16.02 17.01
N PHE A 116 -11.03 -16.42 17.95
CA PHE A 116 -10.83 -17.82 18.26
C PHE A 116 -11.89 -18.28 19.27
N PHE A 117 -12.77 -19.20 18.86
CA PHE A 117 -13.72 -19.83 19.79
C PHE A 117 -12.94 -20.71 20.78
N LYS A 118 -13.08 -20.42 22.09
CA LYS A 118 -12.59 -21.27 23.16
C LYS A 118 -13.50 -22.51 23.23
N ALA A 119 -12.98 -23.69 22.93
CA ALA A 119 -13.67 -24.94 23.24
C ALA A 119 -13.83 -25.06 24.76
N GLN A 120 -15.06 -25.35 25.22
CA GLN A 120 -15.40 -25.63 26.62
C GLN A 120 -14.93 -27.02 27.02
#